data_AF-A0A9C7UJK4-F1
#
_entry.id   AF-A0A9C7UJK4-F1
#
_cell.length_a   1.000
_cell.length_b   1.000
_cell.length_c   1.000
_cell.angle_alpha   90.00
_cell.angle_beta   90.00
_cell.angle_gamma   90.00
#
_symmetry.space_group_name_H-M   'P 1'
#
loop_
_entity.id
_entity.type
_entity.pdbx_description
1 polymer ?
#
loop_
_entity_poly.entity_id
_entity_poly.type
_entity_poly.pdbx_seq_one_letter_code
_entity_poly.pdbx_strand_id
1 'polypeptide(L)'
;MLRAFCELDDEPALIRDVTQRVDHEFHPQDCVVRLTEGGQFKGSTWYHITDNEIQYEGLTRDEGRISGQLAIDRTIRGFGTHALNSDAWLLARFDRSEGPIQRTFYYNSPLTSLDHRGATGPALVCSQGTTIEYFGKERVSFPCGHLRVSPLCLRGGGHRSPRVSPMGHDRR
;
A
#
# COMPACT_ATOMS: atom_id res chain seq x y z
N MET A 1 -1.27 1.33 16.20
CA MET A 1 -0.72 2.58 15.62
C MET A 1 0.69 2.29 15.16
N LEU A 2 1.07 2.80 14.00
CA LEU A 2 2.38 2.63 13.39
C LEU A 2 2.91 4.00 13.01
N ARG A 3 4.20 4.21 13.31
CA ARG A 3 4.96 5.34 12.78
C ARG A 3 6.07 4.81 11.90
N ALA A 4 6.20 5.38 10.71
CA ALA A 4 7.26 5.04 9.78
C ALA A 4 7.96 6.31 9.36
N PHE A 5 9.28 6.32 9.50
CA PHE A 5 10.15 7.34 8.96
C PHE A 5 11.00 6.66 7.88
N CYS A 6 10.80 7.03 6.63
CA CYS A 6 11.44 6.40 5.49
C CYS A 6 12.23 7.43 4.70
N GLU A 7 13.48 7.10 4.44
CA GLU A 7 14.41 7.87 3.60
C GLU A 7 14.67 7.06 2.32
N LEU A 8 14.59 7.73 1.17
CA LEU A 8 15.04 7.20 -0.12
C LEU A 8 16.11 8.15 -0.66
N ASP A 9 17.30 7.60 -0.89
CA ASP A 9 18.47 8.37 -1.35
C ASP A 9 18.51 8.57 -2.87
N ASP A 10 17.55 8.02 -3.62
CA ASP A 10 17.40 8.28 -5.06
C ASP A 10 17.13 9.77 -5.30
N GLU A 11 17.88 10.40 -6.19
CA GLU A 11 17.71 11.83 -6.48
C GLU A 11 16.38 12.13 -7.23
N PRO A 12 15.58 13.14 -6.80
CA PRO A 12 15.77 13.93 -5.58
C PRO A 12 15.44 13.11 -4.32
N ALA A 13 16.31 13.18 -3.31
CA ALA A 13 16.12 12.42 -2.06
C ALA A 13 14.75 12.67 -1.43
N LEU A 14 14.11 11.62 -0.92
CA LEU A 14 12.75 11.69 -0.36
C LEU A 14 12.74 11.26 1.10
N ILE A 15 12.07 12.04 1.95
CA ILE A 15 11.77 11.66 3.34
C ILE A 15 10.27 11.66 3.54
N ARG A 16 9.78 10.58 4.13
CA ARG A 16 8.36 10.34 4.46
C ARG A 16 8.22 10.00 5.92
N ASP A 17 7.59 10.90 6.68
CA ASP A 17 7.15 10.61 8.05
C ASP A 17 5.65 10.36 8.04
N VAL A 18 5.28 9.15 8.42
CA VAL A 18 3.91 8.65 8.40
C VAL A 18 3.53 8.22 9.80
N THR A 19 2.37 8.66 10.25
CA THR A 19 1.66 8.07 11.40
C THR A 19 0.33 7.53 10.92
N GLN A 20 0.07 6.25 11.15
CA GLN A 20 -1.17 5.61 10.70
C GLN A 20 -1.75 4.74 11.81
N ARG A 21 -3.08 4.72 11.89
CA ARG A 21 -3.83 3.81 12.76
C ARG A 21 -4.78 2.95 11.95
N VAL A 22 -4.90 1.71 12.39
CA VAL A 22 -5.89 0.73 11.94
C VAL A 22 -6.64 0.17 13.13
N ASP A 23 -7.82 -0.38 12.89
CA ASP A 23 -8.56 -1.17 13.86
C ASP A 23 -8.06 -2.63 13.93
N HIS A 24 -8.78 -3.47 14.68
CA HIS A 24 -8.46 -4.89 14.89
C HIS A 24 -8.61 -5.75 13.63
N GLU A 25 -9.34 -5.29 12.61
CA GLU A 25 -9.48 -5.93 11.30
C GLU A 25 -8.51 -5.34 10.27
N PHE A 26 -7.56 -4.52 10.73
CA PHE A 26 -6.62 -3.75 9.91
C PHE A 26 -7.30 -2.72 8.98
N HIS A 27 -8.54 -2.32 9.25
CA HIS A 27 -9.20 -1.22 8.52
C HIS A 27 -8.59 0.11 8.95
N PRO A 28 -8.14 0.97 8.02
CA PRO A 28 -7.52 2.25 8.37
C PRO A 28 -8.53 3.20 9.01
N GLN A 29 -8.08 3.96 10.02
CA GLN A 29 -8.94 4.88 10.78
C GLN A 29 -8.47 6.33 10.65
N ASP A 30 -7.16 6.54 10.70
CA ASP A 30 -6.55 7.85 10.51
C ASP A 30 -5.11 7.72 10.00
N CYS A 31 -4.63 8.78 9.37
CA CYS A 31 -3.28 8.89 8.88
C CYS A 31 -2.80 10.33 8.88
N VAL A 32 -1.51 10.55 9.12
CA VAL A 32 -0.81 11.81 8.84
C VAL A 32 0.42 11.47 8.02
N VAL A 33 0.63 12.21 6.92
CA VAL A 33 1.80 12.07 6.05
C VAL A 33 2.50 13.42 5.93
N ARG A 34 3.80 13.44 6.20
CA ARG A 34 4.69 14.56 5.92
C ARG A 34 5.72 14.13 4.88
N LEU A 35 5.80 14.88 3.78
CA LEU A 35 6.69 14.61 2.65
C LEU A 35 7.72 15.74 2.50
N THR A 36 8.98 15.34 2.37
CA THR A 36 10.13 16.20 2.07
C THR A 36 10.82 15.63 0.83
N GLU A 37 11.14 16.50 -0.13
CA GLU A 37 11.80 16.15 -1.40
C GLU A 37 13.00 17.08 -1.58
N GLY A 38 14.20 16.51 -1.79
CA GLY A 38 15.45 17.27 -1.88
C GLY A 38 15.72 18.13 -0.64
N GLY A 39 15.36 17.64 0.55
CA GLY A 39 15.47 18.40 1.80
C GLY A 39 14.47 19.56 1.96
N GLN A 40 13.53 19.74 1.03
CA GLN A 40 12.54 20.82 1.06
C GLN A 40 11.14 20.31 1.40
N PHE A 41 10.32 21.16 2.03
CA PHE A 41 8.90 20.88 2.24
C PHE A 41 8.22 20.58 0.90
N LYS A 42 7.60 19.40 0.78
CA LYS A 42 6.76 19.02 -0.36
C LYS A 42 5.29 19.01 0.02
N GLY A 43 4.94 18.45 1.18
CA GLY A 43 3.58 18.53 1.70
C GLY A 43 3.37 17.92 3.09
N SER A 44 2.20 18.17 3.66
CA SER A 44 1.73 17.59 4.91
C SER A 44 0.20 17.49 4.88
N THR A 45 -0.35 16.29 5.09
CA THR A 45 -1.80 16.05 5.03
C THR A 45 -2.21 15.10 6.15
N TRP A 46 -3.39 15.36 6.73
CA TRP A 46 -4.07 14.46 7.65
C TRP A 46 -5.31 13.85 6.98
N TYR A 47 -5.64 12.61 7.35
CA TYR A 47 -6.76 11.85 6.82
C TYR A 47 -7.55 11.26 7.97
N HIS A 48 -8.87 11.36 7.89
CA HIS A 48 -9.81 10.65 8.74
C HIS A 48 -10.60 9.67 7.89
N ILE A 49 -10.62 8.41 8.29
CA ILE A 49 -11.14 7.29 7.50
C ILE A 49 -12.21 6.57 8.31
N THR A 50 -13.42 6.52 7.77
CA THR A 50 -14.56 5.82 8.37
C THR A 50 -14.87 4.55 7.59
N ASP A 51 -16.05 3.97 7.81
CA ASP A 51 -16.54 2.85 7.02
C ASP A 51 -17.07 3.28 5.64
N ASN A 52 -17.33 4.57 5.45
CA ASN A 52 -18.09 5.10 4.30
C ASN A 52 -17.39 6.23 3.58
N GLU A 53 -16.39 6.86 4.20
CA GLU A 53 -15.67 7.98 3.60
C GLU A 53 -14.24 8.11 4.10
N ILE A 54 -13.44 8.80 3.29
CA ILE A 54 -12.14 9.36 3.65
C ILE A 54 -12.24 10.88 3.52
N GLN A 55 -11.96 11.61 4.58
CA GLN A 55 -11.83 13.06 4.57
C GLN A 55 -10.37 13.44 4.77
N TYR A 56 -9.91 14.51 4.12
CA TYR A 56 -8.53 14.96 4.27
C TYR A 56 -8.39 16.48 4.22
N GLU A 57 -7.40 16.97 4.96
CA GLU A 57 -6.94 18.36 4.90
C GLU A 57 -5.42 18.42 4.95
N GLY A 58 -4.81 19.34 4.20
CA GLY A 58 -3.37 19.44 4.12
C GLY A 58 -2.85 20.73 3.49
N LEU A 59 -1.53 20.77 3.36
CA LEU A 59 -0.77 21.82 2.70
C LEU A 59 0.28 21.15 1.79
N THR A 60 0.32 21.52 0.52
CA THR A 60 1.37 21.09 -0.41
C THR A 60 2.10 22.30 -0.97
N ARG A 61 3.36 22.09 -1.38
CA ARG A 61 4.15 23.12 -2.05
C ARG A 61 3.51 23.54 -3.38
N ASP A 62 2.94 22.58 -4.10
CA ASP A 62 2.50 22.77 -5.48
C ASP A 62 1.06 23.32 -5.58
N GLU A 63 0.18 23.00 -4.63
CA GLU A 63 -1.25 23.39 -4.65
C GLU A 63 -1.66 24.30 -3.49
N GLY A 64 -0.80 24.51 -2.49
CA GLY A 64 -1.15 25.23 -1.28
C GLY A 64 -2.09 24.41 -0.38
N ARG A 65 -3.12 25.04 0.21
CA ARG A 65 -4.05 24.33 1.10
C ARG A 65 -4.94 23.41 0.27
N ILE A 66 -5.03 22.15 0.68
CA ILE A 66 -5.88 21.13 0.05
C ILE A 66 -6.88 20.59 1.06
N SER A 67 -8.06 20.25 0.59
CA SER A 67 -9.10 19.57 1.37
C SER A 67 -10.02 18.78 0.45
N GLY A 68 -10.56 17.67 0.91
CA GLY A 68 -11.52 16.92 0.11
C GLY A 68 -12.07 15.69 0.82
N GLN A 69 -12.91 14.95 0.09
CA GLN A 69 -13.51 13.71 0.57
C GLN A 69 -13.62 12.68 -0.56
N LEU A 70 -13.59 11.40 -0.20
CA LEU A 70 -13.79 10.27 -1.09
C LEU A 70 -14.77 9.29 -0.43
N ALA A 71 -15.87 8.99 -1.12
CA ALA A 71 -16.77 7.92 -0.69
C ALA A 71 -16.08 6.56 -0.84
N ILE A 72 -16.20 5.72 0.18
CA ILE A 72 -15.66 4.36 0.22
C ILE A 72 -16.72 3.43 0.81
N ASP A 73 -16.39 2.15 0.84
CA ASP A 73 -16.99 1.22 1.79
C ASP A 73 -15.87 0.54 2.60
N ARG A 74 -16.24 -0.23 3.63
CA ARG A 74 -15.30 -0.97 4.48
C ARG A 74 -14.52 -2.07 3.72
N THR A 75 -14.87 -2.32 2.46
CA THR A 75 -14.18 -3.26 1.60
C THR A 75 -12.88 -2.68 1.02
N ILE A 76 -12.56 -1.39 1.19
CA ILE A 76 -11.23 -0.87 0.88
C ILE A 76 -10.15 -1.72 1.52
N ARG A 77 -9.09 -2.03 0.76
CA ARG A 77 -8.09 -3.00 1.24
C ARG A 77 -7.14 -2.43 2.26
N GLY A 78 -6.92 -1.13 2.20
CA GLY A 78 -6.11 -0.39 3.14
C GLY A 78 -5.99 1.04 2.67
N PHE A 79 -5.08 1.76 3.29
CA PHE A 79 -4.73 3.12 2.90
C PHE A 79 -3.24 3.18 2.64
N GLY A 80 -2.88 3.35 1.36
CA GLY A 80 -1.49 3.36 0.91
C GLY A 80 -0.79 4.64 1.35
N THR A 81 -0.04 4.58 2.45
CA THR A 81 0.77 5.70 2.95
C THR A 81 2.13 5.79 2.29
N HIS A 82 2.41 4.86 1.36
CA HIS A 82 3.55 4.86 0.43
C HIS A 82 4.89 4.99 1.19
N ALA A 83 4.87 4.46 2.42
CA ALA A 83 5.97 3.81 3.09
C ALA A 83 5.67 2.30 3.05
N LEU A 84 6.67 1.46 2.80
CA LEU A 84 6.48 0.02 2.49
C LEU A 84 5.63 -0.73 3.54
N ASN A 85 5.65 -0.26 4.78
CA ASN A 85 4.88 -0.84 5.87
C ASN A 85 3.35 -0.80 5.66
N SER A 86 2.80 0.16 4.90
CA SER A 86 1.35 0.19 4.61
C SER A 86 0.92 -1.01 3.76
N ASP A 87 1.81 -1.51 2.92
CA ASP A 87 1.54 -2.67 2.07
C ASP A 87 1.33 -3.93 2.90
N ALA A 88 2.04 -4.06 4.03
CA ALA A 88 1.84 -5.17 4.95
C ALA A 88 0.43 -5.18 5.57
N TRP A 89 -0.14 -4.02 5.87
CA TRP A 89 -1.51 -3.91 6.39
C TRP A 89 -2.56 -4.24 5.32
N LEU A 90 -2.32 -3.80 4.09
CA LEU A 90 -3.15 -4.18 2.96
C LEU A 90 -3.15 -5.71 2.75
N LEU A 91 -1.98 -6.35 2.86
CA LEU A 91 -1.85 -7.81 2.77
C LEU A 91 -2.38 -8.57 4.00
N ALA A 92 -2.45 -7.93 5.16
CA ALA A 92 -3.03 -8.52 6.38
C ALA A 92 -4.54 -8.74 6.25
N ARG A 93 -5.24 -7.89 5.48
CA ARG A 93 -6.68 -8.04 5.16
C ARG A 93 -6.99 -9.00 4.02
N PHE A 94 -5.98 -9.61 3.39
CA PHE A 94 -6.21 -10.54 2.29
C PHE A 94 -6.76 -11.87 2.83
N ASP A 95 -7.95 -12.26 2.38
CA ASP A 95 -8.52 -13.56 2.73
C ASP A 95 -7.75 -14.69 2.04
N ARG A 96 -7.28 -15.64 2.85
CA ARG A 96 -6.45 -16.79 2.45
C ARG A 96 -7.22 -18.12 2.56
N SER A 97 -8.51 -18.07 2.93
CA SER A 97 -9.35 -19.25 3.18
C SER A 97 -9.53 -20.12 1.94
N GLU A 98 -9.54 -19.50 0.76
CA GLU A 98 -9.70 -20.16 -0.54
C GLU A 98 -8.42 -20.87 -1.05
N GLY A 99 -7.32 -20.83 -0.30
CA GLY A 99 -6.05 -21.39 -0.73
C GLY A 99 -5.32 -20.49 -1.74
N PRO A 100 -4.36 -21.03 -2.51
CA PRO A 100 -3.59 -20.23 -3.48
C PRO A 100 -4.49 -19.55 -4.51
N ILE A 101 -4.42 -18.22 -4.59
CA ILE A 101 -5.31 -17.42 -5.43
C ILE A 101 -4.69 -16.07 -5.79
N GLN A 102 -4.98 -15.60 -7.00
CA GLN A 102 -4.70 -14.23 -7.43
C GLN A 102 -6.00 -13.44 -7.52
N ARG A 103 -6.04 -12.24 -6.92
CA ARG A 103 -7.17 -11.31 -7.02
C ARG A 103 -6.70 -9.91 -7.34
N THR A 104 -7.43 -9.23 -8.22
CA THR A 104 -7.24 -7.81 -8.52
C THR A 104 -8.40 -7.00 -7.91
N PHE A 105 -8.05 -5.98 -7.14
CA PHE A 105 -8.99 -5.05 -6.51
C PHE A 105 -8.94 -3.73 -7.28
N TYR A 106 -9.97 -3.45 -8.07
CA TYR A 106 -10.05 -2.24 -8.90
C TYR A 106 -10.62 -1.08 -8.10
N TYR A 107 -10.02 0.10 -8.22
CA TYR A 107 -10.46 1.35 -7.57
C TYR A 107 -10.67 1.25 -6.05
N ASN A 108 -10.05 0.27 -5.40
CA ASN A 108 -10.32 -0.11 -4.00
C ASN A 108 -9.09 0.06 -3.10
N SER A 109 -8.16 0.90 -3.55
CA SER A 109 -6.88 1.16 -2.87
C SER A 109 -6.63 2.66 -2.91
N PRO A 110 -7.23 3.42 -1.98
CA PRO A 110 -6.89 4.82 -1.75
C PRO A 110 -5.46 4.92 -1.21
N LEU A 111 -4.71 5.88 -1.72
CA LEU A 111 -3.31 6.10 -1.39
C LEU A 111 -2.97 7.58 -1.51
N THR A 112 -1.77 7.95 -1.09
CA THR A 112 -1.37 9.38 -1.13
C THR A 112 -0.35 9.75 -2.19
N SER A 113 0.06 8.80 -3.04
CA SER A 113 0.84 9.07 -4.25
C SER A 113 0.74 7.88 -5.20
N LEU A 114 0.69 8.14 -6.51
CA LEU A 114 0.79 7.11 -7.54
C LEU A 114 2.23 6.83 -7.98
N ASP A 115 3.18 7.68 -7.58
CA ASP A 115 4.60 7.47 -7.85
C ASP A 115 5.10 6.29 -7.00
N HIS A 116 5.85 5.38 -7.61
CA HIS A 116 6.37 4.17 -6.94
C HIS A 116 7.30 4.45 -5.75
N ARG A 117 7.97 5.61 -5.72
CA ARG A 117 8.76 6.12 -4.59
C ARG A 117 7.91 6.93 -3.61
N GLY A 118 6.69 7.29 -4.03
CA GLY A 118 5.80 8.19 -3.34
C GLY A 118 6.08 9.68 -3.57
N ALA A 119 6.76 10.09 -4.64
CA ALA A 119 7.17 11.50 -4.80
C ALA A 119 6.01 12.51 -4.99
N THR A 120 4.84 12.08 -5.50
CA THR A 120 3.78 13.01 -5.97
C THR A 120 2.73 13.40 -4.93
N GLY A 121 2.84 12.88 -3.71
CA GLY A 121 1.89 13.17 -2.62
C GLY A 121 2.10 14.50 -1.89
N PRO A 122 1.40 14.73 -0.77
CA PRO A 122 0.41 13.85 -0.14
C PRO A 122 -1.04 14.30 -0.39
N ALA A 123 -1.47 14.42 -1.65
CA ALA A 123 -2.90 14.52 -1.98
C ALA A 123 -3.54 13.12 -2.03
N LEU A 124 -4.83 13.00 -1.71
CA LEU A 124 -5.57 11.75 -1.83
C LEU A 124 -5.74 11.37 -3.31
N VAL A 125 -5.33 10.15 -3.67
CA VAL A 125 -5.51 9.55 -4.99
C VAL A 125 -6.00 8.11 -4.82
N CYS A 126 -6.43 7.46 -5.91
CA CYS A 126 -6.84 6.05 -5.88
C CYS A 126 -6.15 5.28 -7.00
N SER A 127 -5.62 4.10 -6.70
CA SER A 127 -4.98 3.26 -7.71
C SER A 127 -6.05 2.66 -8.64
N GLN A 128 -5.72 2.51 -9.91
CA GLN A 128 -6.61 1.86 -10.89
C GLN A 128 -6.85 0.39 -10.57
N GLY A 129 -5.87 -0.27 -9.94
CA GLY A 129 -6.03 -1.60 -9.42
C GLY A 129 -4.82 -2.04 -8.61
N THR A 130 -5.05 -2.95 -7.69
CA THR A 130 -3.99 -3.59 -6.89
C THR A 130 -4.20 -5.10 -6.97
N THR A 131 -3.17 -5.85 -7.34
CA THR A 131 -3.26 -7.31 -7.44
C THR A 131 -2.50 -7.96 -6.29
N ILE A 132 -3.14 -8.91 -5.64
CA ILE A 132 -2.53 -9.75 -4.61
C ILE A 132 -2.57 -11.19 -5.08
N GLU A 133 -1.44 -11.87 -4.97
CA GLU A 133 -1.31 -13.30 -5.23
C GLU A 133 -0.84 -14.00 -3.95
N TYR A 134 -1.60 -14.98 -3.50
CA TYR A 134 -1.24 -15.85 -2.39
C TYR A 134 -0.83 -17.22 -2.93
N PHE A 135 0.34 -17.72 -2.51
CA PHE A 135 0.94 -18.94 -3.05
C PHE A 135 0.66 -20.20 -2.20
N GLY A 136 -0.12 -20.07 -1.11
CA GLY A 136 -0.36 -21.16 -0.16
C GLY A 136 0.65 -21.18 0.98
N LYS A 137 0.53 -22.18 1.87
CA LYS A 137 1.48 -22.37 2.97
C LYS A 137 2.62 -23.26 2.49
N GLU A 138 3.85 -22.88 2.78
CA GLU A 138 5.03 -23.69 2.50
C GLU A 138 5.90 -23.85 3.75
N ARG A 139 6.73 -24.90 3.75
CA ARG A 139 7.71 -25.19 4.80
C ARG A 139 9.11 -24.95 4.22
N VAL A 140 9.74 -23.89 4.66
CA VAL A 140 11.14 -23.58 4.31
C VAL A 140 12.04 -24.27 5.33
N SER A 141 12.98 -25.09 4.87
CA SER A 141 13.91 -25.83 5.73
C SER A 141 15.33 -25.30 5.61
N PHE A 142 16.05 -25.27 6.73
CA PHE A 142 17.43 -24.80 6.83
C PHE A 142 18.16 -25.62 7.92
N PRO A 143 19.51 -25.63 7.98
CA PRO A 143 20.25 -26.55 8.86
C PRO A 143 19.83 -26.52 10.34
N CYS A 144 19.38 -25.38 10.86
CA CYS A 144 18.93 -25.23 12.25
C CYS A 144 17.41 -25.37 12.47
N GLY A 145 16.61 -25.73 11.46
CA GLY A 145 15.17 -25.94 11.64
C GLY A 145 14.32 -25.72 10.39
N HIS A 146 13.06 -25.36 10.63
CA HIS A 146 12.12 -25.06 9.56
C HIS A 146 11.16 -23.95 9.98
N LEU A 147 10.74 -23.14 9.01
CA LEU A 147 9.74 -22.10 9.17
C LEU A 147 8.53 -22.42 8.27
N ARG A 148 7.32 -22.22 8.80
CA ARG A 148 6.11 -22.19 7.97
C ARG A 148 5.89 -20.76 7.49
N VAL A 149 5.81 -20.55 6.19
CA VAL A 149 5.55 -19.24 5.60
C VAL A 149 4.29 -19.30 4.73
N SER A 150 3.75 -18.12 4.43
CA SER A 150 2.54 -17.92 3.62
C SER A 150 2.84 -16.80 2.64
N PRO A 151 3.50 -17.10 1.50
CA PRO A 151 4.03 -16.08 0.61
C PRO A 151 2.89 -15.33 -0.07
N LEU A 152 3.04 -14.00 -0.14
CA LEU A 152 2.14 -13.10 -0.85
C LEU A 152 2.96 -12.19 -1.77
N CYS A 153 2.43 -11.90 -2.95
CA CYS A 153 2.96 -10.89 -3.85
C CYS A 153 1.92 -9.78 -4.01
N LEU A 154 2.34 -8.53 -3.76
CA LEU A 154 1.57 -7.34 -4.07
C LEU A 154 2.07 -6.73 -5.38
N ARG A 155 1.15 -6.36 -6.28
CA ARG A 155 1.47 -5.68 -7.53
C ARG A 155 0.58 -4.45 -7.70
N GLY A 156 1.20 -3.28 -7.82
CA GLY A 156 0.51 -2.04 -8.18
C GLY A 156 0.04 -2.08 -9.64
N GLY A 157 -1.15 -1.56 -9.91
CA GLY A 157 -1.74 -1.54 -11.24
C GLY A 157 -1.21 -0.39 -12.09
N GLY A 158 -0.29 -0.70 -12.98
CA GLY A 158 -0.05 -0.01 -14.26
C GLY A 158 -0.14 -1.05 -15.37
N HIS A 159 -0.87 -0.75 -16.45
CA HIS A 159 -1.09 -1.54 -17.67
C HIS A 159 -0.70 -3.05 -17.64
N ARG A 160 -1.70 -3.95 -17.70
CA ARG A 160 -1.44 -5.37 -17.99
C ARG A 160 -0.79 -5.51 -19.37
N SER A 161 0.44 -6.00 -19.41
CA SER A 161 0.89 -6.90 -20.47
C SER A 161 0.47 -8.35 -20.09
N PRO A 162 -0.16 -9.13 -20.98
CA PRO A 162 -0.57 -10.49 -20.66
C PRO A 162 0.58 -11.50 -20.78
N ARG A 163 0.77 -12.26 -19.68
CA ARG A 163 1.34 -13.63 -19.51
C ARG A 163 2.82 -13.88 -19.83
N VAL A 164 3.49 -14.63 -18.94
CA VAL A 164 4.19 -15.90 -19.26
C VAL A 164 4.12 -16.85 -18.05
N SER A 165 3.59 -18.06 -18.24
CA SER A 165 3.83 -19.21 -17.35
C SER A 165 5.14 -19.90 -17.78
N PRO A 166 6.10 -20.21 -16.90
CA PRO A 166 7.17 -21.13 -17.23
C PRO A 166 6.67 -22.58 -17.18
N MET A 167 7.12 -23.35 -18.16
CA MET A 167 6.67 -24.70 -18.50
C MET A 167 6.90 -25.73 -17.39
N GLY A 168 5.99 -26.70 -17.30
CA GLY A 168 6.23 -27.97 -16.64
C GLY A 168 7.32 -28.75 -17.38
N HIS A 169 8.33 -29.22 -16.65
CA HIS A 169 9.15 -30.32 -17.09
C HIS A 169 8.35 -31.60 -16.93
N ASP A 170 7.84 -32.13 -18.05
CA ASP A 170 7.47 -33.54 -18.09
C ASP A 170 8.75 -34.35 -18.27
N ARG A 171 8.98 -35.25 -17.31
CA ARG A 171 10.00 -36.28 -17.40
C ARG A 171 9.35 -37.49 -18.04
N ARG A 172 9.75 -37.82 -19.27
CA ARG A 172 9.90 -39.21 -19.74
C ARG A 172 10.73 -39.25 -21.00
#